data_AF-A0A970B2Y5-F1
#
_entry.id   AF-A0A970B2Y5-F1
#
_cell.length_a   1.000
_cell.length_b   1.000
_cell.length_c   1.000
_cell.angle_alpha   90.00
_cell.angle_beta   90.00
_cell.angle_gamma   90.00
#
_symmetry.space_group_name_H-M   'P 1'
#
loop_
_entity.id
_entity.type
_entity.pdbx_description
1 polymer ?
#
loop_
_entity_poly.entity_id
_entity_poly.type
_entity_poly.pdbx_seq_one_letter_code
_entity_poly.pdbx_strand_id
1 'polypeptide(L)'
;MQLLESNKPARRLSTNPLMLKLLCQVFQENVTLPTDRCELCEGVIHNLLKQPRKIKTSISLHRQIDLLSHLAFINYVQDRDWISHNDLQQHIQHYATYLPESTLERSPNPIQIINEPEFIDLLTTEHGLLSKHEEAYEFSHLLLQQYLVAREMVAPSEPQAVEDTLTQLVSRISDRKWRDIF
;
A
#
# COMPACT_ATOMS: atom_id res chain seq x y z
N MET A 1 -10.10 14.86 20.47
CA MET A 1 -9.52 16.05 19.83
C MET A 1 -8.08 16.31 20.29
N GLN A 2 -7.81 16.35 21.61
CA GLN A 2 -6.48 16.66 22.17
C GLN A 2 -5.32 15.72 21.72
N LEU A 3 -5.64 14.47 21.33
CA LEU A 3 -4.66 13.45 20.90
C LEU A 3 -4.16 13.62 19.45
N LEU A 4 -4.96 14.23 18.58
CA LEU A 4 -4.58 14.52 17.18
C LEU A 4 -3.75 15.80 17.08
N GLU A 5 -3.91 16.73 18.02
CA GLU A 5 -3.16 17.99 18.05
C GLU A 5 -1.68 17.78 18.43
N SER A 6 -1.39 16.76 19.26
CA SER A 6 -0.04 16.41 19.68
C SER A 6 0.66 15.39 18.77
N ASN A 7 -0.06 14.68 17.88
CA ASN A 7 0.48 13.66 16.98
C ASN A 7 0.38 14.11 15.51
N LYS A 8 1.46 14.70 14.97
CA LYS A 8 1.53 15.22 13.59
C LYS A 8 1.22 14.15 12.51
N PRO A 9 1.75 12.92 12.58
CA PRO A 9 1.38 11.85 11.65
C PRO A 9 -0.12 11.52 11.67
N ALA A 10 -0.70 11.35 12.86
CA ALA A 10 -2.13 11.08 13.01
C ALA A 10 -2.99 12.22 12.44
N ARG A 11 -2.56 13.48 12.63
CA ARG A 11 -3.23 14.65 12.04
C ARG A 11 -3.20 14.67 10.51
N ARG A 12 -2.10 14.23 9.89
CA ARG A 12 -1.99 14.13 8.42
C ARG A 12 -2.90 13.03 7.86
N LEU A 13 -3.13 11.97 8.63
CA LEU A 13 -4.04 10.88 8.25
C LEU A 13 -5.50 11.24 8.51
N SER A 14 -5.83 11.99 9.56
CA SER A 14 -7.21 12.28 9.98
C SER A 14 -7.99 13.24 9.06
N THR A 15 -7.59 13.41 7.80
CA THR A 15 -8.23 14.32 6.84
C THR A 15 -9.57 13.80 6.31
N ASN A 16 -9.86 12.50 6.48
CA ASN A 16 -11.13 11.87 6.12
C ASN A 16 -11.67 11.05 7.32
N PRO A 17 -13.00 11.02 7.57
CA PRO A 17 -13.65 10.18 8.58
C PRO A 17 -13.20 8.72 8.64
N LEU A 18 -12.87 8.10 7.50
CA LEU A 18 -12.37 6.71 7.46
C LEU A 18 -11.02 6.57 8.18
N MET A 19 -10.09 7.48 7.92
CA MET A 19 -8.78 7.48 8.57
C MET A 19 -8.88 7.84 10.05
N LEU A 20 -9.79 8.74 10.42
CA LEU A 20 -10.04 9.03 11.83
C LEU A 20 -10.53 7.77 12.56
N LYS A 21 -11.44 7.00 11.97
CA LYS A 21 -11.89 5.72 12.52
C LYS A 21 -10.73 4.73 12.69
N LEU A 22 -9.85 4.63 11.69
CA LEU A 22 -8.70 3.73 11.73
C LEU A 22 -7.68 4.14 12.79
N LEU A 23 -7.39 5.42 12.92
CA LEU A 23 -6.55 5.95 14.00
C LEU A 23 -7.17 5.64 15.37
N CYS A 24 -8.49 5.81 15.51
CA CYS A 24 -9.19 5.41 16.73
C CYS A 24 -9.08 3.91 17.01
N GLN A 25 -9.09 3.06 16.00
CA GLN A 25 -8.88 1.61 16.16
C GLN A 25 -7.45 1.26 16.57
N VAL A 26 -6.44 1.85 15.91
CA VAL A 26 -5.02 1.67 16.30
C VAL A 26 -4.79 2.12 17.74
N PHE A 27 -5.43 3.23 18.16
CA PHE A 27 -5.40 3.70 19.54
C PHE A 27 -6.06 2.72 20.53
N GLN A 28 -7.22 2.16 20.16
CA GLN A 28 -7.93 1.19 20.99
C GLN A 28 -7.12 -0.10 21.20
N GLU A 29 -6.35 -0.53 20.19
CA GLU A 29 -5.51 -1.73 20.24
C GLU A 29 -4.21 -1.50 21.02
N ASN A 30 -3.57 -0.32 20.87
CA ASN A 30 -2.24 -0.04 21.42
C ASN A 30 -2.24 0.85 22.68
N VAL A 31 -3.41 1.24 23.21
CA VAL A 31 -3.61 2.19 24.34
C VAL A 31 -3.15 3.63 24.03
N THR A 32 -2.22 3.82 23.10
CA THR A 32 -1.72 5.09 22.59
C THR A 32 -1.54 5.03 21.07
N LEU A 33 -1.54 6.19 20.40
CA LEU A 33 -1.15 6.23 18.99
C LEU A 33 0.38 6.19 18.90
N PRO A 34 0.94 5.32 18.04
CA PRO A 34 2.37 5.36 17.76
C PRO A 34 2.82 6.79 17.40
N THR A 35 3.93 7.20 17.98
CA THR A 35 4.58 8.47 17.65
C THR A 35 5.52 8.30 16.46
N ASP A 36 6.00 7.07 16.24
CA ASP A 36 6.70 6.69 15.03
C ASP A 36 5.75 6.63 13.82
N ARG A 37 6.19 7.21 12.71
CA ARG A 37 5.39 7.29 11.47
C ARG A 37 5.22 5.92 10.83
N CYS A 38 6.27 5.10 10.85
CA CYS A 38 6.27 3.80 10.19
C CYS A 38 5.35 2.84 10.95
N GLU A 39 5.47 2.76 12.27
CA GLU A 39 4.58 1.96 13.13
C GLU A 39 3.11 2.36 12.95
N LEU A 40 2.82 3.67 12.86
CA LEU A 40 1.46 4.15 12.63
C LEU A 40 0.92 3.73 11.26
N CYS A 41 1.71 3.92 10.19
CA CYS A 41 1.29 3.57 8.82
C CYS A 41 1.10 2.06 8.67
N GLU A 42 2.02 1.27 9.22
CA GLU A 42 1.94 -0.18 9.25
C GLU A 42 0.64 -0.65 9.95
N GLY A 43 0.36 -0.11 11.14
CA GLY A 43 -0.85 -0.42 11.89
C GLY A 43 -2.13 -0.07 11.12
N VAL A 44 -2.17 1.10 10.48
CA VAL A 44 -3.33 1.54 9.68
C VAL A 44 -3.54 0.62 8.47
N ILE A 45 -2.49 0.28 7.71
CA ILE A 45 -2.60 -0.60 6.53
C ILE A 45 -3.02 -2.01 6.95
N HIS A 46 -2.42 -2.56 8.00
CA HIS A 46 -2.82 -3.86 8.54
C HIS A 46 -4.28 -3.88 8.96
N ASN A 47 -4.76 -2.84 9.65
CA ASN A 47 -6.13 -2.78 10.11
C ASN A 47 -7.11 -2.61 8.96
N LEU A 48 -6.77 -1.86 7.92
CA LEU A 48 -7.54 -1.74 6.68
C LEU A 48 -7.73 -3.09 5.99
N LEU A 49 -6.64 -3.81 5.74
CA LEU A 49 -6.66 -5.07 4.99
C LEU A 49 -7.25 -6.25 5.77
N LYS A 50 -7.39 -6.12 7.11
CA LYS A 50 -8.04 -7.11 7.97
C LYS A 50 -9.55 -6.89 8.12
N GLN A 51 -10.09 -5.77 7.65
CA GLN A 51 -11.52 -5.50 7.78
C GLN A 51 -12.35 -6.58 7.07
N PRO A 52 -13.53 -6.93 7.59
CA PRO A 52 -14.42 -7.87 6.92
C PRO A 52 -14.77 -7.34 5.53
N ARG A 53 -14.66 -8.21 4.54
CA ARG A 53 -14.78 -7.94 3.11
C ARG A 53 -15.84 -8.83 2.49
N LYS A 54 -16.56 -8.32 1.50
CA LYS A 54 -17.53 -9.11 0.72
C LYS A 54 -16.80 -10.03 -0.25
N ILE A 55 -15.69 -9.54 -0.81
CA ILE A 55 -14.87 -10.27 -1.77
C ILE A 55 -13.80 -11.03 -0.98
N LYS A 56 -13.76 -12.36 -1.11
CA LYS A 56 -12.72 -13.16 -0.46
C LYS A 56 -11.50 -13.25 -1.35
N THR A 57 -10.39 -12.65 -0.93
CA THR A 57 -9.10 -12.94 -1.57
C THR A 57 -8.37 -14.11 -0.90
N SER A 58 -7.70 -14.93 -1.72
CA SER A 58 -6.89 -16.08 -1.31
C SER A 58 -5.44 -15.71 -0.97
N ILE A 59 -4.99 -14.50 -1.33
CA ILE A 59 -3.65 -14.03 -0.98
C ILE A 59 -3.57 -13.60 0.48
N SER A 60 -2.45 -13.94 1.09
CA SER A 60 -2.17 -13.58 2.48
C SER A 60 -2.09 -12.06 2.65
N LEU A 61 -2.31 -11.59 3.87
CA LEU A 61 -2.18 -10.18 4.23
C LEU A 61 -0.81 -9.60 3.81
N HIS A 62 0.27 -10.35 4.06
CA HIS A 62 1.61 -9.96 3.68
C HIS A 62 1.76 -9.73 2.17
N ARG A 63 1.20 -10.63 1.34
CA ARG A 63 1.26 -10.51 -0.13
C ARG A 63 0.43 -9.36 -0.68
N GLN A 64 -0.66 -9.00 -0.02
CA GLN A 64 -1.42 -7.80 -0.37
C GLN A 64 -0.57 -6.54 -0.11
N ILE A 65 0.16 -6.50 1.01
CA ILE A 65 1.04 -5.37 1.35
C ILE A 65 2.23 -5.29 0.38
N ASP A 66 2.84 -6.43 0.03
CA ASP A 66 3.90 -6.50 -0.98
C ASP A 66 3.43 -5.93 -2.33
N LEU A 67 2.27 -6.37 -2.82
CA LEU A 67 1.72 -5.84 -4.08
C LEU A 67 1.43 -4.33 -3.99
N LEU A 68 0.85 -3.85 -2.90
CA LEU A 68 0.63 -2.42 -2.69
C LEU A 68 1.94 -1.63 -2.60
N SER A 69 2.99 -2.22 -2.04
CA SER A 69 4.33 -1.63 -1.95
C SER A 69 4.94 -1.48 -3.34
N HIS A 70 4.87 -2.53 -4.15
CA HIS A 70 5.27 -2.52 -5.55
C HIS A 70 4.54 -1.45 -6.36
N LEU A 71 3.20 -1.42 -6.28
CA LEU A 71 2.37 -0.42 -6.98
C LEU A 71 2.66 1.01 -6.55
N ALA A 72 2.90 1.24 -5.25
CA ALA A 72 3.25 2.55 -4.75
C ALA A 72 4.61 2.99 -5.30
N PHE A 73 5.61 2.10 -5.25
CA PHE A 73 6.97 2.36 -5.69
C PHE A 73 7.05 2.72 -7.18
N ILE A 74 6.52 1.86 -8.06
CA ILE A 74 6.59 2.08 -9.52
C ILE A 74 5.90 3.38 -9.94
N ASN A 75 4.75 3.70 -9.34
CA ASN A 75 4.01 4.92 -9.62
C ASN A 75 4.80 6.16 -9.16
N TYR A 76 5.41 6.05 -7.97
CA TYR A 76 6.18 7.13 -7.38
C TYR A 76 7.50 7.42 -8.13
N VAL A 77 8.20 6.38 -8.57
CA VAL A 77 9.44 6.47 -9.37
C VAL A 77 9.20 7.14 -10.72
N GLN A 78 8.05 6.85 -11.33
CA GLN A 78 7.65 7.41 -12.62
C GLN A 78 7.05 8.82 -12.50
N ASP A 79 7.06 9.41 -11.31
CA ASP A 79 6.49 10.72 -11.00
C ASP A 79 5.00 10.83 -11.41
N ARG A 80 4.28 9.72 -11.29
CA ARG A 80 2.85 9.62 -11.60
C ARG A 80 2.03 9.75 -10.33
N ASP A 81 0.99 10.58 -10.37
CA ASP A 81 0.02 10.71 -9.27
C ASP A 81 -1.08 9.64 -9.34
N TRP A 82 -1.30 9.07 -10.53
CA TRP A 82 -2.35 8.08 -10.80
C TRP A 82 -1.86 6.97 -11.74
N ILE A 83 -2.50 5.81 -11.64
CA ILE A 83 -2.23 4.60 -12.42
C ILE A 83 -3.46 4.33 -13.28
N SER A 84 -3.29 4.15 -14.60
CA SER A 84 -4.42 3.76 -15.47
C SER A 84 -4.90 2.33 -15.14
N HIS A 85 -6.15 1.99 -15.47
CA HIS A 85 -6.65 0.63 -15.29
C HIS A 85 -5.77 -0.42 -15.97
N ASN A 86 -5.35 -0.17 -17.20
CA ASN A 86 -4.49 -1.08 -17.95
C ASN A 86 -3.13 -1.25 -17.28
N ASP A 87 -2.49 -0.16 -16.86
CA ASP A 87 -1.19 -0.23 -16.19
C ASP A 87 -1.30 -0.94 -14.84
N LEU A 88 -2.36 -0.65 -14.08
CA LEU A 88 -2.63 -1.31 -12.81
C LEU A 88 -2.73 -2.82 -13.01
N GLN A 89 -3.51 -3.26 -14.00
CA GLN A 89 -3.66 -4.67 -14.33
C GLN A 89 -2.33 -5.30 -14.78
N GLN A 90 -1.55 -4.60 -15.60
CA GLN A 90 -0.24 -5.08 -16.04
C GLN A 90 0.75 -5.24 -14.89
N HIS A 91 0.80 -4.28 -13.97
CA HIS A 91 1.67 -4.35 -12.79
C HIS A 91 1.25 -5.47 -11.83
N ILE A 92 -0.05 -5.64 -11.64
CA ILE A 92 -0.65 -6.73 -10.88
C ILE A 92 -0.31 -8.11 -11.50
N GLN A 93 -0.43 -8.23 -12.83
CA GLN A 93 -0.06 -9.43 -13.57
C GLN A 93 1.44 -9.73 -13.46
N HIS A 94 2.27 -8.71 -13.63
CA HIS A 94 3.72 -8.83 -13.50
C HIS A 94 4.10 -9.29 -12.09
N TYR A 95 3.51 -8.69 -11.06
CA TYR A 95 3.71 -9.09 -9.67
C TYR A 95 3.39 -10.56 -9.41
N ALA A 96 2.31 -11.07 -10.02
CA ALA A 96 1.91 -12.45 -9.86
C ALA A 96 2.94 -13.47 -10.42
N THR A 97 3.81 -13.06 -11.36
CA THR A 97 4.78 -13.96 -11.99
C THR A 97 5.90 -14.44 -11.06
N TYR A 98 6.20 -13.71 -10.00
CA TYR A 98 7.27 -14.05 -9.05
C TYR A 98 6.74 -14.51 -7.68
N LEU A 99 5.44 -14.80 -7.56
CA LEU A 99 4.89 -15.41 -6.35
C LEU A 99 5.33 -16.88 -6.20
N PRO A 100 5.80 -17.31 -5.02
CA PRO A 100 6.20 -18.70 -4.79
C PRO A 100 5.04 -19.67 -5.01
N GLU A 101 5.31 -20.84 -5.61
CA GLU A 101 4.33 -21.90 -5.89
C GLU A 101 3.54 -22.35 -4.64
N SER A 102 4.15 -22.32 -3.45
CA SER A 102 3.50 -22.65 -2.17
C SER A 102 2.43 -21.64 -1.75
N THR A 103 2.47 -20.42 -2.30
CA THR A 103 1.42 -19.40 -2.16
C THR A 103 0.20 -19.75 -3.00
N LEU A 104 0.34 -20.71 -3.94
CA LEU A 104 -0.66 -21.17 -4.89
C LEU A 104 -1.45 -22.40 -4.42
N GLU A 105 -1.11 -23.01 -3.29
CA GLU A 105 -1.74 -24.26 -2.84
C GLU A 105 -3.21 -24.14 -2.37
N ARG A 106 -3.70 -22.91 -2.10
CA ARG A 106 -5.09 -22.67 -1.65
C ARG A 106 -6.03 -22.16 -2.75
N SER A 107 -5.58 -22.06 -3.99
CA SER A 107 -6.43 -21.66 -5.12
C SER A 107 -5.88 -22.18 -6.43
N PRO A 108 -6.74 -22.58 -7.39
CA PRO A 108 -6.30 -23.26 -8.61
C PRO A 108 -5.32 -22.43 -9.46
N ASN A 109 -5.25 -21.11 -9.28
CA ASN A 109 -4.17 -20.26 -9.77
C ASN A 109 -4.20 -18.86 -9.10
N PRO A 110 -3.23 -18.45 -8.26
CA PRO A 110 -3.16 -17.09 -7.71
C PRO A 110 -3.02 -16.00 -8.73
N ILE A 111 -2.44 -16.32 -9.90
CA ILE A 111 -2.42 -15.40 -11.04
C ILE A 111 -3.87 -15.12 -11.47
N GLN A 112 -4.77 -16.10 -11.43
CA GLN A 112 -6.19 -15.83 -11.76
C GLN A 112 -6.84 -14.91 -10.72
N ILE A 113 -6.62 -15.12 -9.43
CA ILE A 113 -7.26 -14.33 -8.36
C ILE A 113 -6.76 -12.89 -8.31
N ILE A 114 -5.47 -12.69 -8.60
CA ILE A 114 -4.85 -11.36 -8.70
C ILE A 114 -5.31 -10.66 -9.99
N ASN A 115 -5.65 -11.43 -11.03
CA ASN A 115 -6.16 -10.92 -12.31
C ASN A 115 -7.69 -10.75 -12.36
N GLU A 116 -8.42 -11.08 -11.30
CA GLU A 116 -9.86 -10.84 -11.28
C GLU A 116 -10.16 -9.35 -11.03
N PRO A 117 -11.12 -8.75 -11.76
CA PRO A 117 -11.60 -7.39 -11.50
C PRO A 117 -11.96 -7.17 -10.03
N GLU A 118 -12.42 -8.23 -9.37
CA GLU A 118 -12.79 -8.28 -7.97
C GLU A 118 -11.65 -7.90 -7.01
N PHE A 119 -10.39 -8.17 -7.37
CA PHE A 119 -9.24 -7.80 -6.55
C PHE A 119 -8.96 -6.29 -6.59
N ILE A 120 -9.10 -5.65 -7.76
CA ILE A 120 -9.01 -4.19 -7.87
C ILE A 120 -10.17 -3.52 -7.13
N ASP A 121 -11.37 -4.10 -7.21
CA ASP A 121 -12.54 -3.63 -6.46
C ASP A 121 -12.33 -3.76 -4.94
N LEU A 122 -11.66 -4.83 -4.48
CA LEU A 122 -11.27 -5.00 -3.08
C LEU A 122 -10.33 -3.88 -2.60
N LEU A 123 -9.28 -3.57 -3.38
CA LEU A 123 -8.30 -2.53 -3.01
C LEU A 123 -8.89 -1.12 -3.01
N THR A 124 -9.92 -0.89 -3.82
CA THR A 124 -10.57 0.41 -3.97
C THR A 124 -11.79 0.58 -3.08
N THR A 125 -12.82 -0.23 -3.29
CA THR A 125 -14.15 -0.04 -2.72
C THR A 125 -14.24 -0.55 -1.29
N GLU A 126 -13.52 -1.63 -0.94
CA GLU A 126 -13.63 -2.24 0.39
C GLU A 126 -12.61 -1.70 1.39
N HIS A 127 -11.36 -1.49 0.97
CA HIS A 127 -10.31 -0.98 1.86
C HIS A 127 -10.07 0.53 1.74
N GLY A 128 -10.47 1.18 0.65
CA GLY A 128 -10.22 2.61 0.43
C GLY A 128 -8.74 2.99 0.39
N LEU A 129 -7.85 2.03 0.12
CA LEU A 129 -6.40 2.28 -0.02
C LEU A 129 -6.10 2.96 -1.36
N LEU A 130 -6.83 2.54 -2.39
CA LEU A 130 -6.88 3.20 -3.68
C LEU A 130 -8.24 3.91 -3.84
N SER A 131 -8.24 5.07 -4.47
CA SER A 131 -9.43 5.77 -4.93
C SER A 131 -9.51 5.64 -6.44
N LYS A 132 -10.70 5.35 -6.98
CA LYS A 132 -10.94 5.27 -8.43
C LYS A 132 -11.51 6.60 -8.91
N HIS A 133 -10.89 7.19 -9.92
CA HIS A 133 -11.38 8.38 -10.62
C HIS A 133 -11.37 8.10 -12.13
N GLU A 134 -12.56 8.06 -12.74
CA GLU A 134 -12.74 7.65 -14.14
C GLU A 134 -12.08 6.27 -14.41
N GLU A 135 -11.05 6.22 -15.27
CA GLU A 135 -10.29 5.03 -15.65
C GLU A 135 -8.90 4.97 -14.98
N ALA A 136 -8.73 5.71 -13.87
CA ALA A 136 -7.47 5.80 -13.13
C ALA A 136 -7.65 5.53 -11.63
N TYR A 137 -6.53 5.18 -11.00
CA TYR A 137 -6.42 4.81 -9.60
C TYR A 137 -5.33 5.62 -8.93
N GLU A 138 -5.60 6.15 -7.74
CA GLU A 138 -4.64 6.88 -6.94
C GLU A 138 -4.63 6.37 -5.50
N PHE A 139 -3.51 6.51 -4.80
CA PHE A 139 -3.49 6.21 -3.37
C PHE A 139 -4.26 7.27 -2.60
N SER A 140 -5.24 6.84 -1.81
CA SER A 140 -6.13 7.75 -1.07
C SER A 140 -5.38 8.63 -0.06
N HIS A 141 -4.20 8.19 0.40
CA HIS A 141 -3.38 8.92 1.37
C HIS A 141 -1.89 8.89 1.04
N LEU A 142 -1.33 10.07 0.78
CA LEU A 142 0.09 10.25 0.49
C LEU A 142 1.01 9.65 1.56
N LEU A 143 0.66 9.75 2.85
CA LEU A 143 1.51 9.21 3.91
C LEU A 143 1.60 7.67 3.85
N LEU A 144 0.49 6.99 3.54
CA LEU A 144 0.48 5.53 3.39
C LEU A 144 1.20 5.11 2.11
N GLN A 145 1.04 5.87 1.02
CA GLN A 145 1.81 5.66 -0.21
C GLN A 145 3.32 5.79 0.05
N GLN A 146 3.77 6.85 0.73
CA GLN A 146 5.18 7.06 1.08
C GLN A 146 5.75 5.92 1.94
N TYR A 147 4.97 5.43 2.91
CA TYR A 147 5.36 4.26 3.70
C TYR A 147 5.52 3.00 2.83
N LEU A 148 4.57 2.74 1.92
CA LEU A 148 4.61 1.61 1.00
C LEU A 148 5.81 1.70 0.04
N VAL A 149 6.13 2.90 -0.45
CA VAL A 149 7.34 3.16 -1.26
C VAL A 149 8.59 2.83 -0.45
N ALA A 150 8.71 3.36 0.77
CA ALA A 150 9.85 3.08 1.65
C ALA A 150 10.01 1.58 1.94
N ARG A 151 8.89 0.89 2.16
CA ARG A 151 8.87 -0.56 2.40
C ARG A 151 9.41 -1.35 1.20
N GLU A 152 8.94 -1.03 -0.01
CA GLU A 152 9.43 -1.68 -1.24
C GLU A 152 10.93 -1.45 -1.43
N MET A 153 11.45 -0.29 -1.03
CA MET A 153 12.87 0.03 -1.18
C MET A 153 13.77 -0.76 -0.23
N VAL A 154 13.29 -1.02 0.98
CA VAL A 154 14.05 -1.75 2.02
C VAL A 154 13.93 -3.26 1.83
N ALA A 155 12.77 -3.74 1.41
CA ALA A 155 12.47 -5.14 1.18
C ALA A 155 11.70 -5.32 -0.14
N PRO A 156 12.41 -5.31 -1.29
CA PRO A 156 11.78 -5.44 -2.59
C PRO A 156 10.96 -6.72 -2.70
N SER A 157 9.76 -6.58 -3.23
CA SER A 157 8.87 -7.72 -3.46
C SER A 157 9.32 -8.56 -4.66
N GLU A 158 10.01 -7.94 -5.62
CA GLU A 158 10.62 -8.59 -6.76
C GLU A 158 12.07 -9.03 -6.45
N PRO A 159 12.40 -10.34 -6.58
CA PRO A 159 13.72 -10.87 -6.18
C PRO A 159 14.93 -10.26 -6.91
N GLN A 160 14.74 -9.77 -8.14
CA GLN A 160 15.81 -9.19 -8.95
C GLN A 160 15.89 -7.66 -8.87
N ALA A 161 14.93 -6.99 -8.23
CA ALA A 161 14.84 -5.53 -8.22
C ALA A 161 15.82 -4.84 -7.25
N VAL A 162 16.55 -5.60 -6.40
CA VAL A 162 17.39 -5.04 -5.33
C VAL A 162 18.50 -4.11 -5.87
N GLU A 163 19.22 -4.51 -6.93
CA GLU A 163 20.29 -3.68 -7.52
C GLU A 163 19.75 -2.44 -8.23
N ASP A 164 18.62 -2.58 -8.93
CA ASP A 164 17.95 -1.47 -9.62
C ASP A 164 17.38 -0.46 -8.62
N THR A 165 16.88 -0.94 -7.48
CA THR A 165 16.32 -0.12 -6.41
C THR A 165 17.38 0.76 -5.76
N LEU A 166 18.58 0.23 -5.50
CA LEU A 166 19.73 1.00 -4.98
C LEU A 166 20.19 2.09 -5.96
N THR A 167 20.18 1.80 -7.25
CA THR A 167 20.53 2.79 -8.28
C THR A 167 19.50 3.91 -8.35
N GLN A 168 18.21 3.56 -8.29
CA GLN A 168 17.13 4.54 -8.23
C GLN A 168 17.22 5.39 -6.96
N LEU A 169 17.48 4.77 -5.80
CA LEU A 169 17.74 5.42 -4.51
C LEU A 169 18.77 6.56 -4.59
N VAL A 170 19.97 6.24 -5.09
CA VAL A 170 21.07 7.21 -5.18
C VAL A 170 20.71 8.37 -6.11
N SER A 171 20.00 8.10 -7.20
CA SER A 171 19.59 9.14 -8.15
C SER A 171 18.55 10.12 -7.59
N ARG A 172 17.82 9.73 -6.51
CA ARG A 172 16.70 10.49 -5.95
C ARG A 172 17.00 11.16 -4.61
N ILE A 173 18.18 10.96 -4.03
CA ILE A 173 18.52 11.50 -2.70
C ILE A 173 18.44 13.04 -2.61
N SER A 174 18.63 13.74 -3.73
CA SER A 174 18.53 15.20 -3.80
C SER A 174 17.12 15.71 -4.10
N ASP A 175 16.19 14.82 -4.44
CA ASP A 175 14.83 15.19 -4.80
C ASP A 175 14.01 15.51 -3.55
N ARG A 176 13.38 16.68 -3.55
CA ARG A 176 12.56 17.16 -2.44
C ARG A 176 11.36 16.23 -2.18
N LYS A 177 10.82 15.59 -3.22
CA LYS A 177 9.67 14.69 -3.11
C LYS A 177 10.00 13.48 -2.23
N TRP A 178 11.24 12.99 -2.30
CA TRP A 178 11.71 11.77 -1.61
C TRP A 178 12.18 11.95 -0.17
N ARG A 179 12.31 13.19 0.32
CA ARG A 179 12.78 13.46 1.70
C ARG A 179 11.91 12.90 2.81
N ASP A 180 10.64 12.64 2.52
CA ASP A 180 9.70 12.07 3.50
C ASP A 180 9.71 10.53 3.48
N ILE A 181 10.48 9.93 2.55
CA ILE A 181 10.67 8.48 2.35
C ILE A 181 12.02 8.02 2.91
N PHE A 182 13.07 8.84 2.75
CA PHE A 182 14.41 8.67 3.34
C PHE A 182 14.46 9.13 4.80
#